data_AF-A0A922CY76-F1
#
_entry.id   AF-A0A922CY76-F1
#
_cell.length_a   1.000
_cell.length_b   1.000
_cell.length_c   1.000
_cell.angle_alpha   90.00
_cell.angle_beta   90.00
_cell.angle_gamma   90.00
#
_symmetry.space_group_name_H-M   'P 1'
#
loop_
_entity.id
_entity.type
_entity.pdbx_description
1 polymer ?
#
loop_
_entity_poly.entity_id
_entity_poly.type
_entity_poly.pdbx_seq_one_letter_code
_entity_poly.pdbx_strand_id
1 'polypeptide(L)'
;MPRIEGRPGEKMPPLDFDKLKSDLQETYPEVTDYDVMSAAMYPQVANDFFRIRDKYGPVKHLDTKTFLVGPTVGETIEVKIEKGKTLDIRTVAVSEEMTAAGEREVFFELNGQLRSVFIRDENASKEMKIHPKAIKGDKNHVGAPMPGTVLTIKVKEGDKVEKGQPIAVLSAMKMEMIVQAPKAGTVQSVLITNGQKLEGDDLICTIE
;
A
#
# COMPACT_ATOMS: atom_id res chain seq x y z
N MET A 1 -8.97 -14.28 -35.23
CA MET A 1 -8.97 -12.81 -35.26
C MET A 1 -9.55 -12.36 -36.60
N PRO A 2 -10.39 -11.32 -36.65
CA PRO A 2 -10.89 -10.81 -37.92
C PRO A 2 -9.71 -10.37 -38.80
N ARG A 3 -9.75 -10.71 -40.08
CA ARG A 3 -8.73 -10.33 -41.06
C ARG A 3 -8.90 -8.83 -41.34
N ILE A 4 -7.87 -8.03 -41.05
CA ILE A 4 -7.88 -6.60 -41.33
C ILE A 4 -7.33 -6.41 -42.76
N GLU A 5 -8.11 -5.76 -43.61
CA GLU A 5 -7.66 -5.31 -44.94
C GLU A 5 -7.17 -3.86 -44.85
N GLY A 6 -6.06 -3.55 -45.51
CA GLY A 6 -5.44 -2.21 -45.49
C GLY A 6 -4.47 -1.98 -44.32
N ARG A 7 -4.08 -0.71 -44.11
CA ARG A 7 -3.15 -0.33 -43.04
C ARG A 7 -3.88 -0.34 -41.68
N PRO A 8 -3.43 -1.10 -40.67
CA PRO A 8 -4.17 -1.25 -39.40
C PRO A 8 -4.53 0.07 -38.70
N GLY A 9 -3.66 1.08 -38.77
CA GLY A 9 -3.88 2.40 -38.15
C GLY A 9 -4.83 3.34 -38.91
N GLU A 10 -5.30 2.97 -40.11
CA GLU A 10 -6.17 3.83 -40.91
C GLU A 10 -7.56 4.02 -40.29
N LYS A 11 -8.04 3.00 -39.56
CA LYS A 11 -9.34 3.03 -38.86
C LYS A 11 -9.23 3.51 -37.41
N MET A 12 -8.01 3.82 -36.95
CA MET A 12 -7.83 4.30 -35.58
C MET A 12 -8.22 5.78 -35.49
N PRO A 13 -9.00 6.16 -34.47
CA PRO A 13 -9.31 7.57 -34.25
C PRO A 13 -8.01 8.34 -33.94
N PRO A 14 -7.92 9.62 -34.34
CA PRO A 14 -6.80 10.46 -33.95
C PRO A 14 -6.80 10.64 -32.43
N LEU A 15 -5.60 10.60 -31.84
CA LEU A 15 -5.40 10.87 -30.43
C LEU A 15 -5.33 12.39 -30.21
N ASP A 16 -6.06 12.88 -29.21
CA ASP A 16 -6.01 14.28 -28.79
C ASP A 16 -4.87 14.48 -27.78
N PHE A 17 -3.76 15.04 -28.26
CA PHE A 17 -2.56 15.27 -27.46
C PHE A 17 -2.71 16.45 -26.47
N ASP A 18 -3.48 17.47 -26.83
CA ASP A 18 -3.70 18.65 -25.98
C ASP A 18 -4.56 18.28 -24.78
N LYS A 19 -5.59 17.46 -25.01
CA LYS A 19 -6.39 16.88 -23.94
C LYS A 19 -5.55 15.97 -23.05
N LEU A 20 -4.80 15.03 -23.63
CA LEU A 20 -3.95 14.12 -22.85
C LEU A 20 -2.94 14.88 -21.99
N LYS A 21 -2.35 15.95 -22.52
CA LYS A 21 -1.43 16.82 -21.78
C LYS A 21 -2.14 17.50 -20.61
N SER A 22 -3.32 18.06 -20.83
CA SER A 22 -4.10 18.73 -19.79
C SER A 22 -4.47 17.76 -18.66
N ASP A 23 -4.99 16.57 -19.02
CA ASP A 23 -5.35 15.52 -18.07
C ASP A 23 -4.13 15.07 -17.22
N LEU A 24 -2.96 14.93 -17.85
CA LEU A 24 -1.72 14.57 -17.13
C LEU A 24 -1.22 15.70 -16.24
N GLN A 25 -1.35 16.96 -16.65
CA GLN A 25 -0.90 18.13 -15.88
C GLN A 25 -1.74 18.39 -14.63
N GLU A 26 -3.00 17.97 -14.60
CA GLU A 26 -3.84 18.02 -13.38
C GLU A 26 -3.24 17.19 -12.24
N THR A 27 -2.63 16.04 -12.57
CA THR A 27 -2.02 15.14 -11.59
C THR A 27 -0.52 15.39 -11.41
N TYR A 28 0.18 15.71 -12.50
CA TYR A 28 1.63 15.87 -12.54
C TYR A 28 2.01 17.21 -13.20
N PRO A 29 2.20 18.29 -12.42
CA PRO A 29 2.40 19.64 -12.97
C PRO A 29 3.61 19.80 -13.89
N GLU A 30 4.65 18.96 -13.73
CA GLU A 30 5.92 19.03 -14.46
C GLU A 30 5.95 18.15 -15.74
N VAL A 31 4.79 17.78 -16.30
CA VAL A 31 4.70 16.96 -17.52
C VAL A 31 5.22 17.70 -18.74
N THR A 32 6.11 17.04 -19.48
CA THR A 32 6.70 17.50 -20.74
C THR A 32 6.02 16.88 -21.96
N ASP A 33 6.26 17.40 -23.16
CA ASP A 33 5.73 16.82 -24.39
C ASP A 33 6.25 15.38 -24.64
N TYR A 34 7.45 15.05 -24.13
CA TYR A 34 7.99 13.69 -24.15
C TYR A 34 7.21 12.74 -23.23
N ASP A 35 6.75 13.22 -22.08
CA ASP A 35 5.91 12.45 -21.16
C ASP A 35 4.54 12.16 -21.80
N VAL A 36 3.96 13.14 -22.52
CA VAL A 36 2.70 12.97 -23.27
C VAL A 36 2.85 11.90 -24.36
N MET A 37 3.95 11.94 -25.12
CA MET A 37 4.23 10.89 -26.11
C MET A 37 4.45 9.51 -25.49
N SER A 38 5.10 9.44 -24.32
CA SER A 38 5.30 8.20 -23.59
C SER A 38 3.97 7.63 -23.09
N ALA A 39 3.07 8.47 -22.59
CA ALA A 39 1.72 8.09 -22.20
C ALA A 39 0.86 7.65 -23.40
N ALA A 40 1.02 8.29 -24.56
CA ALA A 40 0.33 7.89 -25.79
C ALA A 40 0.78 6.50 -26.29
N MET A 41 2.07 6.18 -26.18
CA MET A 41 2.61 4.89 -26.61
C MET A 41 2.41 3.76 -25.58
N TYR A 42 2.60 4.05 -24.30
CA TYR A 42 2.54 3.08 -23.19
C TYR A 42 1.79 3.64 -21.98
N PRO A 43 0.45 3.76 -22.03
CA PRO A 43 -0.33 4.46 -21.00
C PRO A 43 -0.10 3.93 -19.57
N GLN A 44 -0.13 2.61 -19.38
CA GLN A 44 0.04 1.99 -18.06
C GLN A 44 1.46 2.18 -17.52
N VAL A 45 2.48 1.93 -18.37
CA VAL A 45 3.89 2.04 -17.98
C VAL A 45 4.26 3.50 -17.67
N ALA A 46 3.74 4.45 -18.46
CA ALA A 46 3.95 5.87 -18.21
C ALA A 46 3.33 6.30 -16.88
N ASN A 47 2.10 5.86 -16.57
CA ASN A 47 1.47 6.16 -15.28
C ASN A 47 2.24 5.56 -14.10
N ASP A 48 2.72 4.32 -14.22
CA ASP A 48 3.58 3.72 -13.20
C ASP A 48 4.89 4.49 -13.02
N PHE A 49 5.51 4.93 -14.12
CA PHE A 49 6.70 5.76 -14.11
C PHE A 49 6.45 7.12 -13.42
N PHE A 50 5.35 7.80 -13.72
CA PHE A 50 5.02 9.09 -13.10
C PHE A 50 4.79 8.94 -11.59
N ARG A 51 4.09 7.89 -11.15
CA ARG A 51 3.91 7.59 -9.72
C ARG A 51 5.24 7.35 -9.01
N ILE A 52 6.18 6.63 -9.65
CA ILE A 52 7.52 6.39 -9.11
C ILE A 52 8.32 7.70 -9.04
N ARG A 53 8.26 8.52 -10.10
CA ARG A 53 8.96 9.81 -10.19
C ARG A 53 8.45 10.79 -9.12
N ASP A 54 7.15 10.84 -8.88
CA ASP A 54 6.54 11.68 -7.84
C ASP A 54 6.95 11.21 -6.43
N LYS A 55 6.86 9.90 -6.17
CA LYS A 55 7.16 9.33 -4.85
C LYS A 55 8.66 9.39 -4.48
N TYR A 56 9.56 9.13 -5.43
CA TYR A 56 10.99 8.93 -5.16
C TYR A 56 11.90 10.00 -5.79
N GLY A 57 11.36 10.87 -6.64
CA GLY A 57 12.15 11.83 -7.39
C GLY A 57 13.04 11.19 -8.46
N PRO A 58 14.10 11.89 -8.91
CA PRO A 58 14.92 11.47 -10.03
C PRO A 58 15.97 10.42 -9.62
N VAL A 59 15.56 9.17 -9.50
CA VAL A 59 16.44 8.03 -9.13
C VAL A 59 17.57 7.75 -10.13
N LYS A 60 17.52 8.33 -11.34
CA LYS A 60 18.57 8.23 -12.37
C LYS A 60 19.95 8.76 -11.95
N HIS A 61 20.01 9.58 -10.89
CA HIS A 61 21.26 10.14 -10.37
C HIS A 61 21.98 9.18 -9.41
N LEU A 62 21.31 8.11 -8.97
CA LEU A 62 21.90 7.06 -8.17
C LEU A 62 22.81 6.19 -9.04
N ASP A 63 23.91 5.70 -8.47
CA ASP A 63 24.70 4.65 -9.12
C ASP A 63 23.92 3.32 -9.14
N THR A 64 24.30 2.43 -10.04
CA THR A 64 23.61 1.16 -10.27
C THR A 64 23.54 0.29 -9.02
N LYS A 65 24.58 0.27 -8.19
CA LYS A 65 24.60 -0.56 -6.96
C LYS A 65 23.58 0.00 -5.98
N THR A 66 23.67 1.29 -5.66
CA THR A 66 22.72 1.96 -4.76
C THR A 66 21.28 1.80 -5.23
N PHE A 67 21.02 1.95 -6.53
CA PHE A 67 19.68 1.81 -7.08
C PHE A 67 19.10 0.39 -6.90
N LEU A 68 19.93 -0.65 -7.07
CA LEU A 68 19.47 -2.04 -7.06
C LEU A 68 19.43 -2.68 -5.66
N VAL A 69 20.38 -2.33 -4.78
CA VAL A 69 20.54 -3.00 -3.48
C VAL A 69 20.51 -2.05 -2.29
N GLY A 70 20.50 -0.74 -2.51
CA GLY A 70 20.55 0.26 -1.44
C GLY A 70 21.93 0.41 -0.78
N PRO A 71 22.07 1.39 0.13
CA PRO A 71 23.28 1.61 0.91
C PRO A 71 23.48 0.55 1.99
N THR A 72 24.74 0.25 2.32
CA THR A 72 25.07 -0.45 3.57
C THR A 72 25.28 0.53 4.73
N VAL A 73 25.11 0.05 5.97
CA VAL A 73 25.40 0.84 7.17
C VAL A 73 26.88 1.23 7.19
N GLY A 74 27.16 2.51 7.39
CA GLY A 74 28.50 3.11 7.31
C GLY A 74 28.93 3.55 5.91
N GLU A 75 28.20 3.17 4.85
CA GLU A 75 28.49 3.60 3.48
C GLU A 75 28.05 5.06 3.27
N THR A 76 28.89 5.80 2.54
CA THR A 76 28.58 7.16 2.08
C THR A 76 28.44 7.15 0.56
N ILE A 77 27.34 7.71 0.07
CA ILE A 77 27.01 7.80 -1.34
C ILE A 77 26.97 9.27 -1.73
N GLU A 78 27.65 9.60 -2.84
CA GLU A 78 27.64 10.94 -3.42
C GLU A 78 26.69 10.97 -4.63
N VAL A 79 25.57 11.67 -4.50
CA VAL A 79 24.55 11.78 -5.55
C VAL A 79 24.62 13.15 -6.22
N LYS A 80 25.05 13.19 -7.47
CA LYS A 80 25.16 14.43 -8.27
C LYS A 80 23.83 14.74 -8.95
N ILE A 81 23.06 15.66 -8.37
CA ILE A 81 21.74 16.05 -8.89
C ILE A 81 21.86 17.06 -10.04
N GLU A 82 22.77 18.03 -9.90
CA GLU A 82 23.02 19.09 -10.89
C GLU A 82 24.50 19.50 -10.85
N LYS A 83 24.94 20.28 -11.84
CA LYS A 83 26.31 20.80 -11.86
C LYS A 83 26.56 21.67 -10.61
N GLY A 84 27.47 21.22 -9.75
CA GLY A 84 27.82 21.90 -8.51
C GLY A 84 26.87 21.62 -7.34
N LYS A 85 25.87 20.74 -7.50
CA LYS A 85 25.00 20.26 -6.42
C LYS A 85 25.19 18.75 -6.24
N THR A 86 25.86 18.38 -5.15
CA THR A 86 26.05 16.99 -4.74
C THR A 86 25.37 16.80 -3.38
N LEU A 87 24.70 15.65 -3.23
CA LEU A 87 24.15 15.19 -1.96
C LEU A 87 25.04 14.08 -1.43
N ASP A 88 25.61 14.28 -0.25
CA ASP A 88 26.38 13.27 0.46
C ASP A 88 25.44 12.59 1.45
N ILE A 89 25.13 11.33 1.19
CA ILE A 89 24.20 10.52 1.96
C ILE A 89 24.98 9.41 2.66
N ARG A 90 25.10 9.49 3.99
CA ARG A 90 25.74 8.44 4.79
C ARG A 90 24.71 7.70 5.61
N THR A 91 24.59 6.38 5.40
CA THR A 91 23.70 5.56 6.23
C THR A 91 24.37 5.29 7.57
N VAL A 92 23.75 5.74 8.66
CA VAL A 92 24.33 5.66 10.00
C VAL A 92 23.91 4.39 10.71
N ALA A 93 22.61 4.10 10.70
CA ALA A 93 22.05 2.92 11.35
C ALA A 93 20.66 2.60 10.81
N VAL A 94 20.26 1.33 10.94
CA VAL A 94 18.90 0.87 10.73
C VAL A 94 18.43 0.26 12.04
N SER A 95 17.27 0.66 12.55
CA SER A 95 16.70 0.09 13.76
C SER A 95 16.47 -1.42 13.59
N GLU A 96 16.94 -2.20 14.58
CA GLU A 96 16.63 -3.62 14.68
C GLU A 96 15.16 -3.85 15.04
N GLU A 97 14.62 -2.95 15.87
CA GLU A 97 13.22 -2.96 16.28
C GLU A 97 12.31 -2.41 15.18
N MET A 98 11.14 -3.03 15.06
CA MET A 98 10.10 -2.66 14.11
C MET A 98 8.93 -2.03 14.86
N THR A 99 8.35 -0.99 14.30
CA THR A 99 7.11 -0.39 14.82
C THR A 99 5.94 -1.36 14.67
N ALA A 100 4.85 -1.11 15.40
CA ALA A 100 3.62 -1.90 15.25
C ALA A 100 3.06 -1.89 13.80
N ALA A 101 3.37 -0.85 13.02
CA ALA A 101 2.97 -0.74 11.61
C ALA A 101 3.85 -1.54 10.64
N GLY A 102 4.90 -2.22 11.15
CA GLY A 102 5.82 -2.99 10.30
C GLY A 102 6.93 -2.13 9.67
N GLU A 103 7.30 -1.01 10.30
CA GLU A 103 8.29 -0.08 9.78
C GLU A 103 9.57 -0.09 10.63
N ARG A 104 10.72 0.11 9.99
CA ARG A 104 12.00 0.35 10.64
C ARG A 104 12.40 1.80 10.49
N GLU A 105 12.92 2.38 11.56
CA GLU A 105 13.55 3.69 11.50
C GLU A 105 14.96 3.57 10.91
N VAL A 106 15.26 4.37 9.89
CA VAL A 106 16.57 4.45 9.23
C VAL A 106 17.17 5.81 9.52
N PHE A 107 18.36 5.81 10.12
CA PHE A 107 19.14 7.00 10.41
C PHE A 107 20.19 7.22 9.32
N PHE A 108 20.24 8.43 8.78
CA PHE A 108 21.20 8.81 7.77
C PHE A 108 21.65 10.26 7.97
N GLU A 109 22.86 10.56 7.55
CA GLU A 109 23.31 11.94 7.42
C GLU A 109 23.13 12.39 5.98
N LEU A 110 22.61 13.60 5.81
CA LEU A 110 22.50 14.29 4.53
C LEU A 110 23.32 15.57 4.61
N ASN A 111 24.42 15.63 3.87
CA ASN A 111 25.38 16.76 3.91
C ASN A 111 25.84 17.09 5.34
N GLY A 112 26.09 16.05 6.15
CA GLY A 112 26.51 16.17 7.55
C GLY A 112 25.39 16.42 8.57
N GLN A 113 24.15 16.59 8.12
CA GLN A 113 22.99 16.73 9.02
C GLN A 113 22.30 15.39 9.23
N LEU A 114 22.21 14.94 10.48
CA LEU A 114 21.49 13.72 10.85
C LEU A 114 19.98 13.86 10.60
N ARG A 115 19.39 12.87 9.95
CA ARG A 115 17.96 12.72 9.68
C ARG A 115 17.53 11.28 9.93
N SER A 116 16.24 11.07 10.15
CA SER A 116 15.64 9.74 10.18
C SER A 116 14.37 9.67 9.34
N VAL A 117 14.08 8.48 8.83
CA VAL A 117 12.84 8.15 8.10
C VAL A 117 12.36 6.77 8.50
N PHE A 118 11.04 6.57 8.51
CA PHE A 118 10.44 5.25 8.69
C PHE A 118 10.24 4.57 7.34
N ILE A 119 10.74 3.35 7.21
CA ILE A 119 10.64 2.54 5.99
C ILE A 119 9.96 1.22 6.35
N ARG A 120 8.89 0.88 5.64
CA ARG A 120 8.20 -0.40 5.80
C ARG A 120 9.09 -1.57 5.41
N ASP A 121 9.21 -2.56 6.29
CA ASP A 121 9.98 -3.78 6.03
C ASP A 121 9.11 -4.81 5.31
N GLU A 122 9.26 -4.91 3.99
CA GLU A 122 8.46 -5.83 3.17
C GLU A 122 8.76 -7.32 3.46
N ASN A 123 9.95 -7.65 3.96
CA ASN A 123 10.33 -9.04 4.27
C ASN A 123 9.76 -9.48 5.62
N ALA A 124 9.81 -8.63 6.65
CA ALA A 124 9.18 -8.89 7.93
C ALA A 124 7.64 -8.83 7.84
N SER A 125 7.11 -8.00 6.95
CA SER A 125 5.65 -7.88 6.74
C SER A 125 5.00 -9.13 6.11
N LYS A 126 5.77 -10.06 5.53
CA LYS A 126 5.22 -11.35 5.07
C LYS A 126 4.81 -12.27 6.24
N GLU A 127 5.36 -12.06 7.43
CA GLU A 127 4.92 -12.75 8.65
C GLU A 127 3.76 -12.02 9.36
N MET A 128 3.63 -10.71 9.16
CA MET A 128 2.44 -9.94 9.56
C MET A 128 1.33 -10.13 8.52
N LYS A 129 0.46 -11.12 8.73
CA LYS A 129 -0.83 -11.17 8.04
C LYS A 129 -1.63 -9.91 8.39
N ILE A 130 -1.56 -8.89 7.54
CA ILE A 130 -2.38 -7.69 7.65
C ILE A 130 -3.82 -8.15 7.48
N HIS A 131 -4.58 -8.13 8.56
CA HIS A 131 -5.99 -8.43 8.48
C HIS A 131 -6.71 -7.28 7.76
N PRO A 132 -7.61 -7.56 6.80
CA PRO A 132 -8.44 -6.51 6.24
C PRO A 132 -9.21 -5.81 7.37
N LYS A 133 -9.31 -4.48 7.31
CA LYS A 133 -10.09 -3.67 8.27
C LYS A 133 -11.54 -3.55 7.81
N ALA A 134 -12.47 -3.45 8.76
CA ALA A 134 -13.87 -3.13 8.51
C ALA A 134 -14.02 -1.67 8.04
N ILE A 135 -14.91 -1.43 7.09
CA ILE A 135 -15.19 -0.08 6.60
C ILE A 135 -16.07 0.64 7.63
N LYS A 136 -15.57 1.74 8.19
CA LYS A 136 -16.32 2.54 9.17
C LYS A 136 -17.63 3.05 8.58
N GLY A 137 -18.74 2.70 9.21
CA GLY A 137 -20.08 3.10 8.79
C GLY A 137 -20.82 2.08 7.91
N ASP A 138 -20.13 1.07 7.39
CA ASP A 138 -20.79 -0.03 6.67
C ASP A 138 -21.31 -1.08 7.67
N LYS A 139 -22.65 -1.22 7.73
CA LYS A 139 -23.31 -2.20 8.60
C LYS A 139 -23.16 -3.64 8.12
N ASN A 140 -22.67 -3.83 6.90
CA ASN A 140 -22.35 -5.15 6.36
C ASN A 140 -21.00 -5.67 6.88
N HIS A 141 -20.13 -4.78 7.36
CA HIS A 141 -18.81 -5.15 7.88
C HIS A 141 -18.84 -5.23 9.41
N VAL A 142 -18.51 -6.40 9.96
CA VAL A 142 -18.37 -6.58 11.40
C VAL A 142 -16.89 -6.49 11.75
N GLY A 143 -16.48 -5.36 12.35
CA GLY A 143 -15.10 -5.15 12.81
C GLY A 143 -14.88 -5.61 14.25
N ALA A 144 -13.63 -5.88 14.60
CA ALA A 144 -13.19 -6.10 15.97
C ALA A 144 -13.29 -4.78 16.75
N PRO A 145 -14.07 -4.72 17.84
CA PRO A 145 -14.30 -3.48 18.59
C PRO A 145 -13.05 -3.00 19.35
N MET A 146 -12.13 -3.91 19.64
CA MET A 146 -10.86 -3.64 20.29
C MET A 146 -9.83 -4.73 19.94
N PRO A 147 -8.52 -4.45 20.11
CA PRO A 147 -7.49 -5.47 19.96
C PRO A 147 -7.69 -6.64 20.93
N GLY A 148 -7.53 -7.88 20.46
CA GLY A 148 -7.73 -9.08 21.27
C GLY A 148 -7.48 -10.38 20.51
N THR A 149 -7.61 -11.51 21.17
CA THR A 149 -7.43 -12.85 20.59
C THR A 149 -8.78 -13.53 20.41
N VAL A 150 -9.04 -14.14 19.26
CA VAL A 150 -10.27 -14.92 19.00
C VAL A 150 -10.26 -16.19 19.84
N LEU A 151 -11.21 -16.31 20.78
CA LEU A 151 -11.41 -17.51 21.57
C LEU A 151 -12.26 -18.54 20.82
N THR A 152 -13.40 -18.09 20.29
CA THR A 152 -14.37 -18.98 19.65
C THR A 152 -15.18 -18.22 18.61
N ILE A 153 -15.32 -18.83 17.44
CA ILE A 153 -16.21 -18.38 16.36
C ILE A 153 -17.54 -19.13 16.50
N LYS A 154 -18.67 -18.39 16.50
CA LYS A 154 -20.02 -18.95 16.71
C LYS A 154 -20.85 -19.08 15.44
N VAL A 155 -20.36 -18.56 14.31
CA VAL A 155 -21.04 -18.56 13.02
C VAL A 155 -20.17 -19.11 11.92
N LYS A 156 -20.78 -19.57 10.84
CA LYS A 156 -20.13 -20.04 9.62
C LYS A 156 -20.67 -19.27 8.42
N GLU A 157 -19.93 -19.32 7.32
CA GLU A 157 -20.40 -18.78 6.04
C GLU A 157 -21.71 -19.46 5.63
N GLY A 158 -22.70 -18.66 5.23
CA GLY A 158 -24.06 -19.09 4.90
C GLY A 158 -25.04 -19.10 6.07
N ASP A 159 -24.60 -18.87 7.31
CA ASP A 159 -25.51 -18.82 8.47
C ASP A 159 -26.39 -17.56 8.44
N LYS A 160 -27.67 -17.71 8.80
CA LYS A 160 -28.57 -16.58 9.06
C LYS A 160 -28.38 -16.09 10.49
N VAL A 161 -28.20 -14.79 10.65
CA VAL A 161 -28.01 -14.14 11.96
C VAL A 161 -29.05 -13.06 12.20
N GLU A 162 -29.47 -12.92 13.44
CA GLU A 162 -30.32 -11.82 13.90
C GLU A 162 -29.50 -10.67 14.48
N LYS A 163 -30.08 -9.47 14.51
CA LYS A 163 -29.42 -8.32 15.14
C LYS A 163 -29.15 -8.61 16.63
N GLY A 164 -27.90 -8.45 17.06
CA GLY A 164 -27.46 -8.76 18.42
C GLY A 164 -27.00 -10.20 18.63
N GLN A 165 -27.14 -11.07 17.62
CA GLN A 165 -26.69 -12.46 17.72
C GLN A 165 -25.16 -12.52 17.86
N PRO A 166 -24.61 -13.35 18.77
CA PRO A 166 -23.17 -13.55 18.92
C PRO A 166 -22.50 -14.12 17.67
N ILE A 167 -21.48 -13.42 17.15
CA ILE A 167 -20.66 -13.82 15.99
C ILE A 167 -19.37 -14.51 16.46
N ALA A 168 -18.65 -13.88 17.38
CA ALA A 168 -17.38 -14.38 17.90
C ALA A 168 -17.16 -13.93 19.34
N VAL A 169 -16.30 -14.63 20.06
CA VAL A 169 -15.82 -14.25 21.39
C VAL A 169 -14.34 -13.89 21.29
N LEU A 170 -13.99 -12.69 21.71
CA LEU A 170 -12.62 -12.19 21.79
C LEU A 170 -12.15 -12.17 23.25
N SER A 171 -10.86 -12.36 23.47
CA SER A 171 -10.19 -12.19 24.76
C SER A 171 -9.23 -11.01 24.68
N ALA A 172 -9.40 -10.03 25.56
CA ALA A 172 -8.41 -8.99 25.76
C ALA A 172 -8.21 -8.76 27.26
N MET A 173 -6.95 -8.66 27.71
CA MET A 173 -6.62 -8.42 29.12
C MET A 173 -7.33 -9.38 30.10
N LYS A 174 -7.47 -10.67 29.73
CA LYS A 174 -8.18 -11.72 30.52
C LYS A 174 -9.69 -11.49 30.66
N MET A 175 -10.27 -10.54 29.92
CA MET A 175 -11.72 -10.36 29.81
C MET A 175 -12.22 -10.91 28.48
N GLU A 176 -13.31 -11.66 28.53
CA GLU A 176 -14.02 -12.14 27.34
C GLU A 176 -15.03 -11.09 26.89
N MET A 177 -15.07 -10.83 25.59
CA MET A 177 -16.03 -9.91 24.98
C MET A 177 -16.72 -10.60 23.81
N ILE A 178 -18.04 -10.44 23.75
CA ILE A 178 -18.87 -11.03 22.70
C ILE A 178 -19.05 -9.98 21.60
N VAL A 179 -18.62 -10.32 20.38
CA VAL A 179 -18.91 -9.54 19.17
C VAL A 179 -20.28 -9.95 18.66
N GLN A 180 -21.15 -8.97 18.47
CA GLN A 180 -22.55 -9.17 18.09
C GLN A 180 -22.81 -8.68 16.66
N ALA A 181 -23.79 -9.29 15.98
CA ALA A 181 -24.21 -8.88 14.65
C ALA A 181 -24.88 -7.49 14.69
N PRO A 182 -24.40 -6.50 13.90
CA PRO A 182 -24.99 -5.15 13.87
C PRO A 182 -26.37 -5.10 13.19
N LYS A 183 -26.68 -6.08 12.33
CA LYS A 183 -27.94 -6.24 11.62
C LYS A 183 -28.30 -7.73 11.50
N ALA A 184 -29.57 -8.00 11.17
CA ALA A 184 -29.97 -9.32 10.70
C ALA A 184 -29.56 -9.50 9.23
N GLY A 185 -29.18 -10.71 8.84
CA GLY A 185 -28.75 -11.02 7.47
C GLY A 185 -28.11 -12.41 7.36
N THR A 186 -27.46 -12.67 6.23
CA THR A 186 -26.71 -13.91 5.99
C THR A 186 -25.21 -13.63 6.05
N VAL A 187 -24.45 -14.45 6.78
CA VAL A 187 -22.98 -14.34 6.85
C VAL A 187 -22.39 -14.73 5.50
N GLN A 188 -21.78 -13.78 4.80
CA GLN A 188 -21.21 -14.02 3.47
C GLN A 188 -19.79 -14.59 3.57
N SER A 189 -18.96 -14.04 4.47
CA SER A 189 -17.61 -14.55 4.71
C SER A 189 -17.19 -14.40 6.17
N VAL A 190 -16.38 -15.34 6.66
CA VAL A 190 -15.75 -15.28 7.99
C VAL A 190 -14.24 -15.27 7.79
N LEU A 191 -13.59 -14.16 8.14
CA LEU A 191 -12.18 -13.92 7.82
C LEU A 191 -11.23 -14.24 8.98
N ILE A 192 -11.75 -14.75 10.09
CA ILE A 192 -10.98 -15.01 11.31
C ILE A 192 -10.84 -16.50 11.62
N THR A 193 -9.83 -16.84 12.42
CA THR A 193 -9.57 -18.20 12.91
C THR A 193 -9.45 -18.24 14.44
N ASN A 194 -9.77 -19.37 15.06
CA ASN A 194 -9.60 -19.53 16.51
C ASN A 194 -8.12 -19.39 16.90
N GLY A 195 -7.84 -18.63 17.95
CA GLY A 195 -6.49 -18.33 18.43
C GLY A 195 -5.79 -17.17 17.71
N GLN A 196 -6.42 -16.57 16.69
CA GLN A 196 -5.87 -15.45 15.96
C GLN A 196 -5.89 -14.16 16.78
N LYS A 197 -4.81 -13.38 16.73
CA LYS A 197 -4.77 -12.02 17.27
C LYS A 197 -5.36 -11.05 16.25
N LEU A 198 -6.23 -10.17 16.72
CA LEU A 198 -6.86 -9.10 15.97
C LEU A 198 -6.49 -7.76 16.59
N GLU A 199 -6.36 -6.76 15.74
CA GLU A 199 -6.30 -5.36 16.12
C GLU A 199 -7.70 -4.72 16.12
N GLY A 200 -7.79 -3.49 16.62
CA GLY A 200 -9.01 -2.70 16.47
C GLY A 200 -9.37 -2.51 15.00
N ASP A 201 -10.66 -2.55 14.71
CA ASP A 201 -11.26 -2.44 13.39
C ASP A 201 -10.92 -3.61 12.42
N ASP A 202 -10.24 -4.68 12.85
CA ASP A 202 -10.02 -5.86 11.97
C ASP A 202 -11.36 -6.52 11.58
N LEU A 203 -11.54 -6.80 10.29
CA LEU A 203 -12.76 -7.37 9.76
C LEU A 203 -12.93 -8.81 10.22
N ILE A 204 -13.99 -9.09 10.97
CA ILE A 204 -14.34 -10.42 11.48
C ILE A 204 -15.15 -11.19 10.44
N CYS A 205 -16.25 -10.60 9.99
CA CYS A 205 -17.13 -11.19 8.98
C CYS A 205 -17.88 -10.12 8.20
N THR A 206 -18.46 -10.54 7.07
CA THR A 206 -19.38 -9.73 6.28
C THR A 206 -20.79 -10.30 6.33
N ILE A 207 -21.80 -9.44 6.40
CA ILE A 207 -23.21 -9.80 6.50
C ILE A 207 -23.98 -9.12 5.36
N GLU A 208 -24.71 -9.90 4.59
CA GLU A 208 -25.63 -9.45 3.53
C GLU A 208 -27.08 -9.40 4.04
#